data_AF-A0A2S2NB50-F1
#
_entry.id   AF-A0A2S2NB50-F1
#
_cell.length_a   1.000
_cell.length_b   1.000
_cell.length_c   1.000
_cell.angle_alpha   90.00
_cell.angle_beta   90.00
_cell.angle_gamma   90.00
#
_symmetry.space_group_name_H-M   'P 1'
#
loop_
_entity.id
_entity.type
_entity.pdbx_description
1 polymer ?
#
loop_
_entity_poly.entity_id
_entity_poly.type
_entity_poly.pdbx_seq_one_letter_code
_entity_poly.pdbx_strand_id
1 'polypeptide(L)'
;MIETNKEYIVKSIYAGGDQCFVKVTHKSLEINPDDYRILQESSQIWTVKLPDVINLSTILPENPVDQERMSFVEIVMSSLSCLNGSFLMLNDIHYTCTENNHGIDFELAALCFDAISHVRNTSLNDLILTSLASAVDSLSLPSPDVESLRFYLTLPIYHEFKNITNATILQVPYAEALLNLKNMDLNTIELWISSMPVMYFESLLMVYKDVFIEQLNTNTNSA
;
A
#
# COMPACT_ATOMS: atom_id res chain seq x y z
N MET A 1 -13.92 10.44 53.92
CA MET A 1 -13.38 11.65 53.28
C MET A 1 -12.95 11.28 51.88
N ILE A 2 -13.50 11.92 50.85
CA ILE A 2 -13.02 11.76 49.47
C ILE A 2 -11.77 12.63 49.37
N GLU A 3 -10.61 12.05 49.06
CA GLU A 3 -9.37 12.79 48.86
C GLU A 3 -9.53 13.78 47.70
N THR A 4 -9.70 15.07 48.02
CA THR A 4 -9.93 16.16 47.07
C THR A 4 -8.65 16.77 46.50
N ASN A 5 -7.47 16.31 46.90
CA ASN A 5 -6.17 16.87 46.49
C ASN A 5 -5.49 16.14 45.32
N LYS A 6 -6.26 15.44 44.49
CA LYS A 6 -5.71 14.78 43.29
C LYS A 6 -5.68 15.78 42.14
N GLU A 7 -4.50 16.32 41.88
CA GLU A 7 -4.24 17.15 40.70
C GLU A 7 -4.02 16.26 39.47
N TYR A 8 -4.68 16.62 38.36
CA TYR A 8 -4.59 15.92 37.08
C TYR A 8 -4.10 16.87 36.00
N ILE A 9 -3.40 16.32 35.00
CA ILE A 9 -3.01 16.99 33.77
C ILE A 9 -3.82 16.34 32.63
N VAL A 10 -4.31 17.14 31.70
CA VAL A 10 -4.92 16.63 30.46
C VAL A 10 -3.81 16.04 29.60
N LYS A 11 -3.88 14.73 29.38
CA LYS A 11 -2.93 14.02 28.52
C LYS A 11 -3.35 14.10 27.06
N SER A 12 -4.60 13.78 26.74
CA SER A 12 -5.13 13.86 25.38
C SER A 12 -6.63 14.10 25.35
N ILE A 13 -7.09 14.76 24.30
CA ILE A 13 -8.51 15.05 24.04
C ILE A 13 -8.90 14.33 22.77
N TYR A 14 -9.92 13.48 22.84
CA TYR A 14 -10.51 12.82 21.67
C TYR A 14 -11.89 13.43 21.46
N ALA A 15 -12.09 14.13 20.34
CA ALA A 15 -13.34 14.81 20.04
C ALA A 15 -13.84 14.41 18.65
N GLY A 16 -15.13 14.06 18.54
CA GLY A 16 -15.78 13.72 17.27
C GLY A 16 -17.18 13.13 17.47
N GLY A 17 -18.08 13.34 16.50
CA GLY A 17 -19.45 12.84 16.58
C GLY A 17 -20.26 13.47 17.73
N ASP A 18 -20.91 12.63 18.54
CA ASP A 18 -21.75 13.03 19.67
C ASP A 18 -21.04 12.98 21.04
N GLN A 19 -19.78 12.54 21.09
CA GLN A 19 -19.04 12.34 22.34
C GLN A 19 -17.62 12.92 22.30
N CYS A 20 -17.13 13.36 23.46
CA CYS A 20 -15.76 13.85 23.63
C CYS A 20 -15.16 13.19 24.87
N PHE A 21 -13.93 12.70 24.76
CA PHE A 21 -13.23 11.98 25.81
C PHE A 21 -11.99 12.73 26.30
N VAL A 22 -12.02 12.95 27.62
CA VAL A 22 -10.98 13.39 28.56
C VAL A 22 -9.91 12.37 28.97
N LYS A 23 -8.77 12.18 28.31
CA LYS A 23 -7.70 11.35 28.93
C LYS A 23 -6.83 12.21 29.83
N VAL A 24 -6.81 11.90 31.13
CA VAL A 24 -6.03 12.62 32.14
C VAL A 24 -5.00 11.71 32.81
N THR A 25 -3.91 12.29 33.30
CA THR A 25 -2.90 11.62 34.13
C THR A 25 -2.71 12.36 35.44
N HIS A 26 -2.27 11.65 36.49
CA HIS A 26 -1.90 12.32 37.74
C HIS A 26 -0.71 13.25 37.54
N LYS A 27 -0.80 14.46 38.08
CA LYS A 27 0.29 15.45 38.03
C LYS A 27 1.59 14.93 38.66
N SER A 28 1.48 14.06 39.67
CA SER A 28 2.63 13.42 40.34
C SER A 28 3.45 12.48 39.45
N LEU A 29 2.92 12.06 38.29
CA LEU A 29 3.64 11.19 37.36
C LEU A 29 4.51 11.99 36.37
N GLU A 30 4.42 13.32 36.38
CA GLU A 30 5.19 14.22 35.48
C GLU A 30 5.09 13.85 33.99
N ILE A 31 3.97 13.24 33.58
CA ILE A 31 3.71 12.88 32.19
C ILE A 31 3.23 14.14 31.46
N ASN A 32 3.95 14.51 30.40
CA ASN A 32 3.58 15.62 29.54
C ASN A 32 2.32 15.28 28.71
N PRO A 33 1.51 16.30 28.34
CA PRO A 33 0.45 16.15 27.34
C PRO A 33 0.99 15.59 26.02
N ASP A 34 0.17 14.79 25.33
CA ASP A 34 0.51 14.27 24.02
C ASP A 34 0.58 15.42 22.99
N ASP A 35 1.71 15.56 22.30
CA ASP A 35 1.91 16.55 21.24
C ASP A 35 1.60 15.94 19.87
N TYR A 36 0.36 16.09 19.40
CA TYR A 36 -0.07 15.54 18.12
C TYR A 36 0.53 16.23 16.88
N ARG A 37 1.38 17.26 17.06
CA ARG A 37 2.23 17.76 15.96
C ARG A 37 3.41 16.82 15.69
N ILE A 38 3.77 16.00 16.68
CA ILE A 38 4.80 14.97 16.60
C ILE A 38 4.12 13.63 16.76
N LEU A 39 3.78 13.03 15.63
CA LEU A 39 3.13 11.74 15.61
C LEU A 39 4.08 10.65 16.11
N GLN A 40 3.63 9.85 17.08
CA GLN A 40 4.39 8.72 17.59
C GLN A 40 4.48 7.64 16.51
N GLU A 41 5.65 7.04 16.30
CA GLU A 41 5.83 5.99 15.30
C GLU A 41 4.87 4.82 15.53
N SER A 42 4.65 4.44 16.80
CA SER A 42 3.71 3.37 17.18
C SER A 42 2.24 3.69 16.92
N SER A 43 1.90 4.95 16.61
CA SER A 43 0.54 5.35 16.25
C SER A 43 0.36 5.52 14.74
N GLN A 44 1.41 5.29 13.94
CA GLN A 44 1.36 5.39 12.48
C GLN A 44 0.97 4.06 11.86
N ILE A 45 0.38 4.15 10.67
CA ILE A 45 0.26 2.98 9.79
C ILE A 45 1.66 2.44 9.47
N TRP A 46 1.75 1.12 9.30
CA TRP A 46 2.98 0.52 8.84
C TRP A 46 3.21 0.88 7.37
N THR A 47 4.48 1.09 7.03
CA THR A 47 4.91 1.49 5.69
C THR A 47 6.11 0.66 5.29
N VAL A 48 6.20 0.29 4.01
CA VAL A 48 7.39 -0.30 3.40
C VAL A 48 8.43 0.79 3.24
N LYS A 49 9.58 0.65 3.90
CA LYS A 49 10.76 1.46 3.58
C LYS A 49 11.75 0.61 2.81
N LEU A 50 12.49 1.24 1.91
CA LEU A 50 13.52 0.56 1.12
C LEU A 50 14.52 -0.24 1.98
N PRO A 51 15.02 0.25 3.13
CA PRO A 51 15.90 -0.53 4.00
C PRO A 51 15.24 -1.80 4.56
N ASP A 52 13.92 -1.78 4.82
CA ASP A 52 13.19 -2.93 5.34
C ASP A 52 13.15 -4.04 4.27
N VAL A 53 12.86 -3.68 3.02
CA VAL A 53 12.87 -4.62 1.89
C VAL A 53 14.27 -5.17 1.63
N ILE A 54 15.29 -4.31 1.67
CA ILE A 54 16.69 -4.74 1.54
C ILE A 54 17.03 -5.72 2.66
N ASN A 55 16.56 -5.50 3.89
CA ASN A 55 16.77 -6.46 4.96
C ASN A 55 16.11 -7.81 4.65
N LEU A 56 14.88 -7.81 4.15
CA LEU A 56 14.18 -9.04 3.72
C LEU A 56 14.94 -9.79 2.61
N SER A 57 15.52 -9.07 1.65
CA SER A 57 16.27 -9.70 0.54
C SER A 57 17.59 -10.33 0.96
N THR A 58 18.12 -9.96 2.14
CA THR A 58 19.32 -10.62 2.71
C THR A 58 19.02 -11.97 3.38
N ILE A 59 17.74 -12.29 3.62
CA ILE A 59 17.35 -13.55 4.23
C ILE A 59 17.55 -14.68 3.21
N LEU A 60 18.35 -15.68 3.59
CA LEU A 60 18.61 -16.83 2.73
C LEU A 60 17.35 -17.69 2.53
N PRO A 61 17.22 -18.38 1.38
CA PRO A 61 16.04 -19.20 1.07
C PRO A 61 15.66 -20.22 2.14
N GLU A 62 16.67 -20.85 2.74
CA GLU A 62 16.52 -21.94 3.71
C GLU A 62 16.24 -21.44 5.14
N ASN A 63 16.41 -20.14 5.39
CA ASN A 63 16.33 -19.61 6.75
C ASN A 63 14.88 -19.40 7.18
N PRO A 64 14.52 -19.80 8.40
CA PRO A 64 13.21 -19.46 8.94
C PRO A 64 13.08 -17.95 9.12
N VAL A 65 11.88 -17.44 8.84
CA VAL A 65 11.51 -16.04 9.08
C VAL A 65 10.67 -15.99 10.34
N ASP A 66 11.00 -15.08 11.25
CA ASP A 66 10.23 -14.90 12.47
C ASP A 66 8.82 -14.37 12.19
N GLN A 67 7.90 -14.65 13.10
CA GLN A 67 6.48 -14.33 12.93
C GLN A 67 6.23 -12.82 12.86
N GLU A 68 7.02 -12.01 13.56
CA GLU A 68 6.85 -10.55 13.54
C GLU A 68 7.14 -9.97 12.15
N ARG A 69 8.22 -10.41 11.51
CA ARG A 69 8.53 -10.04 10.11
C ARG A 69 7.48 -10.55 9.13
N MET A 70 7.00 -11.79 9.29
CA MET A 70 5.93 -12.32 8.45
C MET A 70 4.67 -11.48 8.58
N SER A 71 4.23 -11.17 9.81
CA SER A 71 3.05 -10.33 10.05
C SER A 71 3.23 -8.91 9.53
N PHE A 72 4.43 -8.33 9.65
CA PHE A 72 4.74 -7.03 9.04
C PHE A 72 4.53 -7.07 7.52
N VAL A 73 5.13 -8.06 6.84
CA VAL A 73 5.01 -8.20 5.39
C VAL A 73 3.56 -8.40 4.97
N GLU A 74 2.84 -9.30 5.64
CA GLU A 74 1.43 -9.58 5.36
C GLU A 74 0.57 -8.32 5.47
N ILE A 75 0.66 -7.60 6.59
CA ILE A 75 -0.15 -6.40 6.86
C ILE A 75 0.15 -5.31 5.85
N VAL A 76 1.43 -5.04 5.61
CA VAL A 76 1.82 -3.92 4.76
C VAL A 76 1.51 -4.19 3.29
N MET A 77 1.71 -5.42 2.82
CA MET A 77 1.47 -5.78 1.40
C MET A 77 0.00 -6.02 1.07
N SER A 78 -0.86 -6.27 2.06
CA SER A 78 -2.30 -6.48 1.85
C SER A 78 -3.16 -5.22 2.04
N SER A 79 -2.59 -4.16 2.63
CA SER A 79 -3.32 -2.94 2.95
C SER A 79 -3.05 -1.83 1.93
N LEU A 80 -4.11 -1.37 1.24
CA LEU A 80 -4.04 -0.23 0.33
C LEU A 80 -3.50 1.04 1.03
N SER A 81 -3.93 1.30 2.27
CA SER A 81 -3.46 2.45 3.04
C SER A 81 -1.98 2.34 3.41
N CYS A 82 -1.49 1.15 3.77
CA CYS A 82 -0.06 0.94 4.05
C CYS A 82 0.78 1.13 2.79
N LEU A 83 0.39 0.53 1.66
CA LEU A 83 1.06 0.69 0.37
C LEU A 83 1.05 2.13 -0.11
N ASN A 84 -0.10 2.81 -0.03
CA ASN A 84 -0.23 4.22 -0.31
C ASN A 84 0.74 5.04 0.54
N GLY A 85 0.69 4.90 1.87
CA GLY A 85 1.56 5.62 2.81
C GLY A 85 3.05 5.35 2.62
N SER A 86 3.42 4.19 2.05
CA SER A 86 4.80 3.80 1.78
C SER A 86 5.45 4.62 0.67
N PHE A 87 4.64 5.12 -0.28
CA PHE A 87 5.13 5.73 -1.51
C PHE A 87 4.63 7.16 -1.72
N LEU A 88 4.12 7.85 -0.69
CA LEU A 88 3.75 9.26 -0.81
C LEU A 88 4.99 10.15 -0.91
N MET A 89 4.88 11.21 -1.72
CA MET A 89 5.86 12.30 -1.74
C MET A 89 5.98 12.94 -0.34
N LEU A 90 7.22 13.11 0.11
CA LEU A 90 7.56 13.68 1.42
C LEU A 90 7.20 15.17 1.53
N ASN A 91 7.30 15.72 2.75
CA ASN A 91 7.10 17.13 3.06
C ASN A 91 5.75 17.67 2.57
N ASP A 92 4.68 16.89 2.76
CA ASP A 92 3.30 17.33 2.49
C ASP A 92 3.03 17.67 1.01
N ILE A 93 3.97 17.37 0.10
CA ILE A 93 3.82 17.60 -1.34
C ILE A 93 2.63 16.79 -1.88
N HIS A 94 2.39 15.60 -1.33
CA HIS A 94 1.26 14.76 -1.69
C HIS A 94 -0.11 15.38 -1.36
N TYR A 95 -0.22 16.36 -0.45
CA TYR A 95 -1.48 17.07 -0.19
C TYR A 95 -1.91 17.97 -1.35
N THR A 96 -1.03 18.21 -2.33
CA THR A 96 -1.38 18.84 -3.61
C THR A 96 -1.87 17.82 -4.65
N CYS A 97 -2.44 16.71 -4.20
CA CYS A 97 -3.00 15.68 -5.07
C CYS A 97 -4.12 16.27 -5.93
N THR A 98 -3.97 16.16 -7.25
CA THR A 98 -4.94 16.62 -8.24
C THR A 98 -5.00 15.61 -9.38
N GLU A 99 -5.89 15.83 -10.35
CA GLU A 99 -5.93 15.04 -11.59
C GLU A 99 -4.57 15.04 -12.34
N ASN A 100 -3.72 16.05 -12.13
CA ASN A 100 -2.38 16.14 -12.74
C ASN A 100 -1.23 15.85 -11.78
N ASN A 101 -1.54 15.49 -10.53
CA ASN A 101 -0.53 15.16 -9.53
C ASN A 101 -1.05 14.02 -8.65
N HIS A 102 -0.57 12.81 -8.92
CA HIS A 102 -0.92 11.63 -8.15
C HIS A 102 -0.30 11.63 -6.74
N GLY A 103 0.76 12.40 -6.50
CA GLY A 103 1.40 12.54 -5.18
C GLY A 103 2.23 11.33 -4.72
N ILE A 104 2.53 10.39 -5.62
CA ILE A 104 3.37 9.21 -5.35
C ILE A 104 4.83 9.53 -5.75
N ASP A 105 5.78 9.15 -4.90
CA ASP A 105 7.18 9.00 -5.26
C ASP A 105 7.38 7.71 -6.07
N PHE A 106 7.25 7.84 -7.40
CA PHE A 106 7.36 6.71 -8.33
C PHE A 106 8.74 6.05 -8.28
N GLU A 107 9.81 6.83 -8.11
CA GLU A 107 11.18 6.30 -8.07
C GLU A 107 11.37 5.45 -6.81
N LEU A 108 10.89 5.93 -5.65
CA LEU A 108 10.92 5.15 -4.42
C LEU A 108 10.11 3.85 -4.55
N ALA A 109 8.92 3.91 -5.15
CA ALA A 109 8.11 2.71 -5.39
C ALA A 109 8.85 1.70 -6.30
N ALA A 110 9.48 2.18 -7.37
CA ALA A 110 10.27 1.34 -8.28
C ALA A 110 11.47 0.69 -7.58
N LEU A 111 12.22 1.44 -6.78
CA LEU A 111 13.33 0.91 -5.99
C LEU A 111 12.87 -0.15 -4.97
N CYS A 112 11.74 0.09 -4.29
CA CYS A 112 11.18 -0.87 -3.35
C CYS A 112 10.73 -2.16 -4.06
N PHE A 113 10.00 -2.07 -5.17
CA PHE A 113 9.56 -3.26 -5.92
C PHE A 113 10.71 -4.00 -6.61
N ASP A 114 11.76 -3.30 -7.04
CA ASP A 114 13.00 -3.90 -7.50
C ASP A 114 13.69 -4.67 -6.35
N ALA A 115 13.83 -4.07 -5.17
CA ALA A 115 14.37 -4.76 -4.01
C ALA A 115 13.53 -5.99 -3.60
N ILE A 116 12.20 -5.93 -3.74
CA ILE A 116 11.30 -7.08 -3.52
C ILE A 116 11.62 -8.23 -4.49
N SER A 117 11.97 -7.93 -5.75
CA SER A 117 12.35 -8.96 -6.74
C SER A 117 13.61 -9.75 -6.37
N HIS A 118 14.40 -9.22 -5.43
CA HIS A 118 15.59 -9.88 -4.92
C HIS A 118 15.34 -10.72 -3.66
N VAL A 119 14.11 -10.77 -3.15
CA VAL A 119 13.73 -11.62 -2.01
C VAL A 119 13.68 -13.08 -2.44
N ARG A 120 14.65 -13.88 -1.96
CA ARG A 120 14.82 -15.29 -2.38
C ARG A 120 14.17 -16.30 -1.43
N ASN A 121 13.72 -15.85 -0.26
CA ASN A 121 13.00 -16.71 0.67
C ASN A 121 11.60 -16.99 0.12
N THR A 122 11.29 -18.27 -0.13
CA THR A 122 10.05 -18.68 -0.81
C THR A 122 8.82 -18.34 0.01
N SER A 123 8.85 -18.57 1.33
CA SER A 123 7.73 -18.20 2.21
C SER A 123 7.44 -16.71 2.20
N LEU A 124 8.46 -15.85 2.14
CA LEU A 124 8.27 -14.41 1.99
C LEU A 124 7.76 -14.03 0.61
N ASN A 125 8.28 -14.64 -0.46
CA ASN A 125 7.84 -14.35 -1.82
C ASN A 125 6.36 -14.73 -2.01
N ASP A 126 5.98 -15.93 -1.57
CA ASP A 126 4.59 -16.42 -1.59
C ASP A 126 3.66 -15.53 -0.76
N LEU A 127 4.12 -15.09 0.42
CA LEU A 127 3.35 -14.18 1.27
C LEU A 127 3.16 -12.81 0.59
N ILE A 128 4.22 -12.22 0.01
CA ILE A 128 4.12 -10.94 -0.69
C ILE A 128 3.15 -11.04 -1.86
N LEU A 129 3.26 -12.09 -2.68
CA LEU A 129 2.38 -12.32 -3.83
C LEU A 129 0.91 -12.46 -3.38
N THR A 130 0.64 -13.30 -2.38
CA THR A 130 -0.73 -13.54 -1.90
C THR A 130 -1.32 -12.31 -1.20
N SER A 131 -0.53 -11.56 -0.44
CA SER A 131 -0.95 -10.30 0.17
C SER A 131 -1.26 -9.23 -0.88
N LEU A 132 -0.41 -9.06 -1.90
CA LEU A 132 -0.67 -8.12 -2.99
C LEU A 132 -1.89 -8.53 -3.82
N ALA A 133 -2.10 -9.83 -4.09
CA ALA A 133 -3.32 -10.30 -4.74
C ALA A 133 -4.57 -9.96 -3.92
N SER A 134 -4.54 -10.13 -2.59
CA SER A 134 -5.63 -9.68 -1.71
C SER A 134 -5.86 -8.17 -1.74
N ALA A 135 -4.81 -7.37 -1.92
CA ALA A 135 -4.93 -5.93 -2.10
C ALA A 135 -5.60 -5.58 -3.45
N VAL A 136 -5.32 -6.34 -4.51
CA VAL A 136 -6.00 -6.21 -5.82
C VAL A 136 -7.49 -6.50 -5.69
N ASP A 137 -7.87 -7.57 -5.00
CA ASP A 137 -9.29 -7.90 -4.80
C ASP A 137 -10.06 -6.76 -4.11
N SER A 138 -9.37 -5.99 -3.25
CA SER A 138 -9.93 -4.83 -2.56
C SER A 138 -10.21 -3.63 -3.48
N LEU A 139 -9.70 -3.62 -4.73
CA LEU A 139 -10.00 -2.59 -5.73
C LEU A 139 -11.41 -2.71 -6.32
N SER A 140 -12.10 -3.85 -6.10
CA SER A 140 -13.46 -4.09 -6.60
C SER A 140 -14.55 -3.22 -5.95
N LEU A 141 -14.18 -2.33 -5.02
CA LEU A 141 -15.11 -1.44 -4.32
C LEU A 141 -15.72 -0.38 -5.27
N PRO A 142 -17.02 -0.07 -5.15
CA PRO A 142 -17.78 0.70 -6.13
C PRO A 142 -17.42 2.20 -6.23
N SER A 143 -16.61 2.72 -5.30
CA SER A 143 -16.12 4.09 -5.30
C SER A 143 -14.72 4.09 -4.69
N PRO A 144 -13.65 4.05 -5.50
CA PRO A 144 -12.30 4.10 -4.96
C PRO A 144 -12.05 5.47 -4.31
N ASP A 145 -11.27 5.47 -3.24
CA ASP A 145 -10.66 6.69 -2.74
C ASP A 145 -9.34 6.97 -3.48
N VAL A 146 -8.72 8.11 -3.15
CA VAL A 146 -7.44 8.52 -3.73
C VAL A 146 -6.32 7.51 -3.45
N GLU A 147 -6.37 6.81 -2.32
CA GLU A 147 -5.38 5.80 -1.93
C GLU A 147 -5.48 4.57 -2.86
N SER A 148 -6.70 4.13 -3.14
CA SER A 148 -7.01 3.06 -4.06
C SER A 148 -6.58 3.41 -5.49
N LEU A 149 -6.83 4.64 -5.94
CA LEU A 149 -6.39 5.12 -7.26
C LEU A 149 -4.86 5.08 -7.41
N ARG A 150 -4.12 5.41 -6.35
CA ARG A 150 -2.64 5.35 -6.37
C ARG A 150 -2.12 3.92 -6.47
N PHE A 151 -2.81 2.96 -5.88
CA PHE A 151 -2.41 1.55 -5.98
C PHE A 151 -2.45 1.03 -7.43
N TYR A 152 -3.37 1.54 -8.27
CA TYR A 152 -3.37 1.24 -9.70
C TYR A 152 -2.06 1.62 -10.41
N LEU A 153 -1.34 2.63 -9.90
CA LEU A 153 -0.07 3.11 -10.46
C LEU A 153 1.12 2.30 -9.94
N THR A 154 1.09 1.87 -8.68
CA THR A 154 2.25 1.23 -8.04
C THR A 154 2.30 -0.27 -8.29
N LEU A 155 1.15 -0.96 -8.31
CA LEU A 155 1.13 -2.41 -8.49
C LEU A 155 1.81 -2.88 -9.79
N PRO A 156 1.61 -2.25 -10.96
CA PRO A 156 2.23 -2.73 -12.20
C PRO A 156 3.76 -2.67 -12.22
N ILE A 157 4.37 -1.99 -11.24
CA ILE A 157 5.82 -1.94 -11.05
C ILE A 157 6.34 -3.25 -10.42
N TYR A 158 5.49 -3.99 -9.70
CA TYR A 158 5.83 -5.26 -9.08
C TYR A 158 6.25 -6.31 -10.12
N HIS A 159 7.38 -6.98 -9.89
CA HIS A 159 7.96 -7.91 -10.86
C HIS A 159 7.03 -9.08 -11.24
N GLU A 160 6.31 -9.66 -10.27
CA GLU A 160 5.37 -10.76 -10.55
C GLU A 160 4.10 -10.31 -11.28
N PHE A 161 3.83 -9.00 -11.38
CA PHE A 161 2.77 -8.47 -12.25
C PHE A 161 3.11 -8.68 -13.74
N LYS A 162 4.38 -8.93 -14.08
CA LYS A 162 4.81 -9.29 -15.44
C LYS A 162 4.80 -10.80 -15.69
N ASN A 163 4.63 -11.59 -14.65
CA ASN A 163 4.60 -13.04 -14.75
C ASN A 163 3.20 -13.52 -15.15
N ILE A 164 3.10 -14.10 -16.35
CA ILE A 164 1.83 -14.57 -16.93
C ILE A 164 1.17 -15.68 -16.11
N THR A 165 1.93 -16.44 -15.30
CA THR A 165 1.34 -17.48 -14.44
C THR A 165 0.40 -16.90 -13.39
N ASN A 166 0.55 -15.61 -13.08
CA ASN A 166 -0.25 -14.91 -12.07
C ASN A 166 -1.47 -14.20 -12.70
N ALA A 167 -1.73 -14.37 -14.01
CA ALA A 167 -2.79 -13.69 -14.75
C ALA A 167 -4.12 -13.66 -14.01
N THR A 168 -4.52 -14.78 -13.41
CA THR A 168 -5.81 -14.94 -12.73
C THR A 168 -5.90 -14.28 -11.37
N ILE A 169 -4.78 -13.96 -10.72
CA ILE A 169 -4.74 -13.39 -9.36
C ILE A 169 -4.24 -11.95 -9.32
N LEU A 170 -3.54 -11.46 -10.35
CA LEU A 170 -3.05 -10.09 -10.42
C LEU A 170 -3.64 -9.32 -11.62
N GLN A 171 -3.30 -9.74 -12.84
CA GLN A 171 -3.52 -8.93 -14.04
C GLN A 171 -5.01 -8.86 -14.42
N VAL A 172 -5.72 -9.98 -14.42
CA VAL A 172 -7.16 -10.03 -14.77
C VAL A 172 -7.98 -9.27 -13.72
N PRO A 173 -7.86 -9.53 -12.40
CA PRO A 173 -8.61 -8.78 -11.40
C PRO A 173 -8.30 -7.28 -11.40
N TYR A 174 -7.02 -6.91 -11.61
CA TYR A 174 -6.65 -5.49 -11.79
C TYR A 174 -7.35 -4.86 -13.00
N ALA A 175 -7.34 -5.54 -14.15
CA ALA A 175 -7.94 -5.01 -15.37
C ALA A 175 -9.45 -4.88 -15.23
N GLU A 176 -10.11 -5.85 -14.62
CA GLU A 176 -11.55 -5.79 -14.31
C GLU A 176 -11.86 -4.60 -13.39
N ALA A 177 -11.07 -4.41 -12.33
CA ALA A 177 -11.23 -3.27 -11.42
C ALA A 177 -11.03 -1.93 -12.15
N LEU A 178 -9.99 -1.82 -12.99
CA LEU A 178 -9.70 -0.63 -13.79
C LEU A 178 -10.83 -0.31 -14.78
N LEU A 179 -11.35 -1.32 -15.49
CA LEU A 179 -12.45 -1.19 -16.45
C LEU A 179 -13.79 -0.84 -15.77
N ASN A 180 -13.93 -1.15 -14.49
CA ASN A 180 -15.13 -0.84 -13.70
C ASN A 180 -15.14 0.61 -13.15
N LEU A 181 -14.03 1.35 -13.26
CA LEU A 181 -13.97 2.76 -12.90
C LEU A 181 -14.92 3.60 -13.75
N LYS A 182 -15.50 4.66 -13.16
CA LYS A 182 -16.49 5.51 -13.81
C LYS A 182 -16.21 6.98 -13.57
N ASN A 183 -16.73 7.82 -14.47
CA ASN A 183 -16.79 9.28 -14.30
C ASN A 183 -15.41 9.89 -13.96
N MET A 184 -15.33 10.62 -12.85
CA MET A 184 -14.14 11.36 -12.42
C MET A 184 -12.96 10.45 -12.08
N ASP A 185 -13.22 9.26 -11.53
CA ASP A 185 -12.16 8.32 -11.14
C ASP A 185 -11.44 7.77 -12.36
N LEU A 186 -12.20 7.47 -13.42
CA LEU A 186 -11.65 7.04 -14.71
C LEU A 186 -10.81 8.15 -15.37
N ASN A 187 -11.34 9.38 -15.42
CA ASN A 187 -10.59 10.51 -15.98
C ASN A 187 -9.28 10.77 -15.20
N THR A 188 -9.35 10.67 -13.87
CA THR A 188 -8.19 10.87 -12.99
C THR A 188 -7.12 9.81 -13.25
N ILE A 189 -7.51 8.52 -13.30
CA ILE A 189 -6.53 7.45 -13.53
C ILE A 189 -5.93 7.52 -14.94
N GLU A 190 -6.72 7.88 -15.96
CA GLU A 190 -6.22 8.07 -17.33
C GLU A 190 -5.14 9.16 -17.38
N LEU A 191 -5.40 10.30 -16.74
CA LEU A 191 -4.42 11.39 -16.63
C LEU A 191 -3.17 10.95 -15.86
N TRP A 192 -3.33 10.26 -14.73
CA TRP A 192 -2.21 9.78 -13.95
C TRP A 192 -1.35 8.76 -14.71
N ILE A 193 -1.96 7.76 -15.35
CA ILE A 193 -1.25 6.80 -16.20
C ILE A 193 -0.53 7.52 -17.34
N SER A 194 -1.18 8.51 -17.97
CA SER A 194 -0.55 9.30 -19.05
C SER A 194 0.65 10.13 -18.60
N SER A 195 0.75 10.43 -17.30
CA SER A 195 1.88 11.15 -16.71
C SER A 195 3.06 10.25 -16.31
N MET A 196 2.88 8.93 -16.33
CA MET A 196 3.94 7.97 -15.97
C MET A 196 5.04 7.91 -17.04
N PRO A 197 6.26 7.45 -16.68
CA PRO A 197 7.33 7.25 -17.65
C PRO A 197 6.94 6.29 -18.80
N VAL A 198 7.47 6.51 -20.00
CA VAL A 198 7.14 5.69 -21.19
C VAL A 198 7.35 4.18 -20.93
N MET A 199 8.43 3.81 -20.23
CA MET A 199 8.73 2.42 -19.88
C MET A 199 7.63 1.73 -19.04
N TYR A 200 6.91 2.51 -18.22
CA TYR A 200 5.77 2.00 -17.44
C TYR A 200 4.63 1.57 -18.37
N PHE A 201 4.28 2.44 -19.33
CA PHE A 201 3.23 2.16 -20.30
C PHE A 201 3.59 1.00 -21.23
N GLU A 202 4.84 0.95 -21.73
CA GLU A 202 5.33 -0.17 -22.54
C GLU A 202 5.25 -1.50 -21.77
N SER A 203 5.59 -1.49 -20.48
CA SER A 203 5.49 -2.68 -19.62
C SER A 203 4.04 -3.15 -19.50
N LEU A 204 3.09 -2.25 -19.25
CA LEU A 204 1.66 -2.57 -19.18
C LEU A 204 1.14 -3.17 -20.49
N LEU A 205 1.49 -2.58 -21.64
CA LEU A 205 1.08 -3.08 -22.95
C LEU A 205 1.59 -4.50 -23.20
N MET A 206 2.86 -4.76 -22.84
CA MET A 206 3.44 -6.09 -23.00
C MET A 206 2.73 -7.13 -22.13
N VAL A 207 2.46 -6.80 -20.86
CA VAL A 207 1.71 -7.69 -19.96
C VAL A 207 0.34 -8.06 -20.52
N TYR A 208 -0.45 -7.08 -20.96
CA TYR A 208 -1.79 -7.37 -21.49
C TYR A 208 -1.79 -8.02 -22.87
N LYS A 209 -0.77 -7.76 -23.70
CA LYS A 209 -0.58 -8.51 -24.94
C LYS A 209 -0.38 -9.99 -24.65
N ASP A 210 0.46 -10.32 -23.67
CA ASP A 210 0.78 -11.70 -23.32
C ASP A 210 -0.43 -12.40 -22.67
N VAL A 211 -1.19 -11.71 -21.79
CA VAL A 211 -2.48 -12.18 -21.26
C VAL A 211 -3.47 -12.49 -22.37
N PHE A 212 -3.61 -11.59 -23.34
CA PHE A 212 -4.53 -11.77 -24.46
C PHE A 212 -4.14 -12.95 -25.35
N ILE A 213 -2.84 -13.11 -25.66
CA ILE A 213 -2.33 -14.25 -26.45
C ILE A 213 -2.59 -15.58 -25.73
N GLU A 214 -2.36 -15.64 -24.42
CA GLU A 214 -2.60 -16.85 -23.63
C GLU A 214 -4.08 -17.25 -23.62
N GLN A 215 -4.98 -16.26 -23.47
CA GLN A 215 -6.43 -16.49 -23.57
C GLN A 215 -6.86 -16.99 -24.95
N LEU A 216 -6.26 -16.50 -26.04
CA LEU A 216 -6.55 -17.01 -27.37
C LEU A 216 -6.10 -18.46 -27.54
N ASN A 217 -4.89 -18.79 -27.10
CA ASN A 217 -4.31 -20.13 -27.24
C ASN A 217 -5.10 -21.19 -26.45
N THR A 218 -5.51 -20.86 -25.23
CA THR A 218 -6.34 -21.73 -24.39
C THR A 218 -7.71 -21.99 -25.03
N ASN A 219 -8.36 -20.96 -25.58
CA ASN A 219 -9.65 -21.11 -26.27
C ASN A 219 -9.57 -21.99 -27.53
N THR A 220 -8.47 -21.93 -28.28
CA THR A 220 -8.25 -22.80 -29.44
C THR A 220 -7.99 -24.27 -29.09
N ASN A 221 -7.45 -24.55 -27.89
CA ASN A 221 -7.18 -25.92 -27.44
C ASN A 221 -8.39 -26.60 -26.77
N SER A 222 -9.42 -25.83 -26.43
CA SER A 222 -10.69 -26.31 -25.86
C SER A 222 -11.81 -26.53 -26.88
N ALA A 223 -11.56 -26.28 -28.17
CA ALA A 223 -12.49 -26.47 -29.29
C ALA A 223 -12.06 -27.66 -30.17
#